data_AF-D0MEE1-F1
#
_entry.id   AF-D0MEE1-F1
#
_cell.length_a   1.000
_cell.length_b   1.000
_cell.length_c   1.000
_cell.angle_alpha   90.00
_cell.angle_beta   90.00
_cell.angle_gamma   90.00
#
_symmetry.space_group_name_H-M   'P 1'
#
loop_
_entity.id
_entity.type
_entity.pdbx_description
1 polymer ?
#
loop_
_entity_poly.entity_id
_entity_poly.type
_entity_poly.pdbx_seq_one_letter_code
_entity_poly.pdbx_strand_id
1 'polypeptide(L)'
;MSEAVSQPPAFLAGLSEDRFVELDVRPILRSGGEPFSLIMETAGRVPPGHVLRLRATFKPVPLFGVMRLQGWAHWIARGEGDDWEIWFYRPGEFQPSP
;
A
#
# COMPACT_ATOMS: atom_id res chain seq x y z
N MET A 1 17.02 2.60 16.97
CA MET A 1 16.47 1.51 16.14
C MET A 1 16.02 2.13 14.84
N SER A 2 16.80 1.95 13.77
CA SER A 2 16.52 2.55 12.48
C SER A 2 15.39 1.75 11.82
N GLU A 3 14.15 2.24 11.89
CA GLU A 3 13.15 1.91 10.86
C GLU A 3 13.60 2.61 9.57
N ALA A 4 14.72 2.14 9.02
CA ALA A 4 15.22 2.57 7.74
C ALA A 4 14.11 2.27 6.74
N VAL A 5 13.78 3.29 5.96
CA VAL A 5 12.97 3.16 4.75
C VAL A 5 13.71 2.16 3.86
N SER A 6 13.41 0.88 4.02
CA SER A 6 14.02 -0.20 3.24
C SER A 6 13.77 0.11 1.78
N GLN A 7 14.73 -0.17 0.90
CA GLN A 7 14.52 0.05 -0.53
C GLN A 7 13.26 -0.67 -1.01
N PRO A 8 12.48 -0.09 -1.95
CA PRO A 8 11.34 -0.78 -2.51
C PRO A 8 11.81 -2.08 -3.17
N PRO A 9 10.98 -3.13 -3.18
CA PRO A 9 11.27 -4.32 -3.96
C PRO A 9 11.61 -3.97 -5.42
N ALA A 10 12.55 -4.70 -6.03
CA ALA A 10 13.02 -4.38 -7.39
C ALA A 10 11.88 -4.33 -8.43
N PHE A 11 10.87 -5.23 -8.31
CA PHE A 11 9.71 -5.20 -9.19
C PHE A 11 8.89 -3.92 -9.03
N LEU A 12 8.79 -3.38 -7.82
CA LEU A 12 8.03 -2.16 -7.52
C LEU A 12 8.75 -0.94 -8.07
N ALA A 13 10.07 -0.88 -7.95
CA ALA A 13 10.90 0.20 -8.50
C ALA A 13 10.86 0.27 -10.04
N GLY A 14 10.63 -0.87 -10.72
CA GLY A 14 10.48 -0.94 -12.18
C GLY A 14 9.03 -0.95 -12.67
N LEU A 15 8.05 -0.74 -11.79
CA LEU A 15 6.63 -0.78 -12.14
C LEU A 15 6.19 0.59 -12.69
N SER A 16 5.51 0.58 -13.84
CA SER A 16 4.96 1.78 -14.46
C SER A 16 3.78 2.33 -13.67
N GLU A 17 3.61 3.66 -13.66
CA GLU A 17 2.56 4.36 -12.90
C GLU A 17 1.13 3.97 -13.33
N ASP A 18 0.92 3.52 -14.57
CA ASP A 18 -0.37 3.00 -15.03
C ASP A 18 -0.82 1.74 -14.27
N ARG A 19 0.12 1.05 -13.60
CA ARG A 19 -0.15 -0.11 -12.77
C ARG A 19 -0.41 0.24 -11.30
N PHE A 20 -0.47 1.52 -10.96
CA PHE A 20 -0.73 1.98 -9.61
C PHE A 20 -2.22 2.31 -9.46
N VAL A 21 -2.88 1.62 -8.55
CA VAL A 21 -4.19 2.02 -8.04
C VAL A 21 -3.95 2.95 -6.86
N GLU A 22 -4.20 4.24 -7.04
CA GLU A 22 -3.95 5.24 -5.99
C GLU A 22 -5.17 5.43 -5.08
N LEU A 23 -4.91 5.53 -3.78
CA LEU A 23 -5.92 5.86 -2.78
C LEU A 23 -5.35 6.81 -1.73
N ASP A 24 -5.85 8.04 -1.68
CA ASP A 24 -5.49 9.01 -0.64
C ASP A 24 -6.57 9.08 0.43
N VAL A 25 -6.24 8.60 1.63
CA VAL A 25 -7.15 8.62 2.79
C VAL A 25 -6.82 9.74 3.77
N ARG A 26 -5.78 10.55 3.52
CA ARG A 26 -5.41 11.67 4.40
C ARG A 26 -6.57 12.65 4.63
N PRO A 27 -7.38 13.03 3.62
CA PRO A 27 -8.53 13.91 3.86
C PRO A 27 -9.56 13.29 4.82
N ILE A 28 -9.85 12.01 4.66
CA ILE A 28 -10.81 11.26 5.51
C ILE A 28 -10.31 11.24 6.96
N LEU A 29 -9.03 10.89 7.15
CA LEU A 29 -8.41 10.84 8.47
C LEU A 29 -8.36 12.23 9.14
N ARG A 30 -8.07 13.29 8.39
CA ARG A 30 -8.06 14.68 8.90
C ARG A 30 -9.45 15.15 9.31
N SER A 31 -10.50 14.64 8.68
CA SER A 31 -11.90 14.91 9.07
C SER A 31 -12.40 13.99 10.20
N GLY A 32 -11.57 13.10 10.76
CA GLY A 32 -11.97 12.16 11.80
C GLY A 32 -12.78 10.96 11.31
N GLY A 33 -12.81 10.71 10.00
CA GLY A 33 -13.51 9.58 9.40
C GLY A 33 -12.68 8.29 9.39
N GLU A 34 -13.35 7.17 9.11
CA GLU A 34 -12.73 5.84 9.01
C GLU A 34 -12.62 5.40 7.54
N PRO A 35 -11.40 5.25 6.99
CA PRO A 35 -11.22 4.88 5.58
C PRO A 35 -11.16 3.36 5.34
N PHE A 36 -11.32 2.53 6.37
CA PHE A 36 -11.08 1.09 6.28
C PHE A 36 -11.91 0.41 5.19
N SER A 37 -13.23 0.66 5.15
CA SER A 37 -14.11 0.10 4.12
C SER A 37 -13.71 0.52 2.71
N LEU A 38 -13.30 1.78 2.52
CA LEU A 38 -12.85 2.30 1.23
C LEU A 38 -11.54 1.63 0.78
N ILE A 39 -10.61 1.41 1.71
CA ILE A 39 -9.37 0.69 1.45
C ILE A 39 -9.65 -0.73 1.00
N MET A 40 -10.53 -1.45 1.70
CA MET A 40 -10.88 -2.83 1.36
C MET A 40 -11.61 -2.93 0.01
N GLU A 41 -12.52 -1.99 -0.27
CA GLU A 41 -13.19 -1.90 -1.58
C GLU A 41 -12.18 -1.67 -2.70
N THR A 42 -11.27 -0.73 -2.51
CA THR A 42 -10.25 -0.39 -3.50
C THR A 42 -9.29 -1.56 -3.71
N ALA A 43 -8.82 -2.19 -2.63
CA ALA A 43 -7.96 -3.37 -2.68
C ALA A 43 -8.62 -4.52 -3.47
N GLY A 44 -9.93 -4.73 -3.29
CA GLY A 44 -10.69 -5.72 -4.03
C GLY A 44 -10.81 -5.44 -5.54
N ARG A 45 -10.62 -4.19 -5.97
CA ARG A 45 -10.67 -3.77 -7.38
C ARG A 45 -9.30 -3.73 -8.05
N VAL A 46 -8.20 -3.92 -7.31
CA VAL A 46 -6.84 -3.92 -7.87
C VAL A 46 -6.68 -5.12 -8.82
N PRO A 47 -6.40 -4.86 -10.11
CA PRO A 47 -6.19 -5.92 -11.09
C PRO A 47 -4.93 -6.74 -10.80
N PRO A 48 -4.81 -7.97 -11.30
CA PRO A 48 -3.57 -8.71 -11.23
C PRO A 48 -2.39 -7.95 -11.87
N GLY A 49 -1.22 -8.03 -11.25
CA GLY A 49 -0.01 -7.33 -11.71
C GLY A 49 -0.03 -5.82 -11.46
N HIS A 50 -1.01 -5.32 -10.71
CA HIS A 50 -1.09 -3.94 -10.24
C HIS A 50 -0.81 -3.88 -8.73
N VAL A 51 -0.60 -2.66 -8.23
CA VAL A 51 -0.35 -2.40 -6.81
C VAL A 51 -1.29 -1.31 -6.30
N LEU A 52 -1.60 -1.35 -5.01
CA LEU A 52 -2.35 -0.28 -4.34
C LEU A 52 -1.37 0.65 -3.64
N ARG A 53 -1.33 1.92 -4.05
CA ARG A 53 -0.58 2.99 -3.40
C ARG A 53 -1.53 3.77 -2.49
N LEU A 54 -1.43 3.52 -1.19
CA LEU A 54 -2.23 4.15 -0.15
C LEU A 54 -1.44 5.30 0.51
N ARG A 55 -2.03 6.49 0.61
CA ARG A 55 -1.48 7.62 1.38
C ARG A 55 -2.28 7.83 2.66
N ALA A 56 -1.62 7.85 3.81
CA ALA A 56 -2.23 8.03 5.12
C ALA A 56 -1.42 9.02 5.99
N THR A 57 -2.04 9.61 7.00
CA THR A 57 -1.37 10.53 7.95
C THR A 57 -0.62 9.81 9.07
N PHE A 58 -0.69 8.48 9.13
CA PHE A 58 0.01 7.64 10.10
C PHE A 58 0.20 6.22 9.54
N LYS A 59 1.07 5.43 10.18
CA LYS A 59 1.33 4.02 9.83
C LYS A 59 0.16 3.13 10.26
N PRO A 60 -0.60 2.50 9.33
CA PRO A 60 -1.80 1.74 9.67
C PRO A 60 -1.46 0.30 10.11
N VAL A 61 -0.82 0.14 11.27
CA VAL A 61 -0.36 -1.18 11.76
C VAL A 61 -1.44 -2.27 11.77
N PRO A 62 -2.69 -2.01 12.22
CA PRO A 62 -3.74 -3.04 12.19
C PRO A 62 -4.12 -3.50 10.77
N LEU A 63 -4.06 -2.59 9.79
CA LEU A 63 -4.40 -2.88 8.39
C LEU A 63 -3.42 -3.88 7.77
N PHE A 64 -2.13 -3.83 8.14
CA PHE A 64 -1.13 -4.75 7.59
C PHE A 64 -1.45 -6.22 7.90
N GLY A 65 -1.98 -6.50 9.09
CA GLY A 65 -2.42 -7.85 9.45
C GLY A 65 -3.58 -8.35 8.59
N VAL A 66 -4.59 -7.49 8.40
CA VAL A 66 -5.76 -7.79 7.56
C VAL A 66 -5.34 -8.06 6.11
N MET A 67 -4.52 -7.17 5.55
CA MET A 67 -4.04 -7.30 4.17
C MET A 67 -3.20 -8.58 3.99
N ARG A 68 -2.36 -8.92 4.98
CA ARG A 68 -1.57 -10.16 4.96
C ARG A 68 -2.44 -11.42 4.94
N LEU A 69 -3.52 -11.45 5.71
CA LEU A 69 -4.48 -12.57 5.70
C LEU A 69 -5.16 -12.73 4.34
N GLN A 70 -5.26 -11.67 3.55
CA GLN A 70 -5.77 -11.70 2.18
C GLN A 70 -4.69 -11.94 1.11
N GLY A 71 -3.48 -12.36 1.51
CA GLY A 71 -2.40 -12.69 0.58
C GLY A 71 -1.60 -11.50 0.06
N TRP A 72 -1.80 -10.31 0.63
CA TRP A 72 -1.04 -9.12 0.28
C TRP A 72 0.24 -9.02 1.11
N ALA A 73 1.30 -8.54 0.46
CA ALA A 73 2.45 -7.97 1.12
C ALA A 73 2.37 -6.45 1.06
N HIS A 74 3.22 -5.79 1.83
CA HIS A 74 3.31 -4.34 1.84
C HIS A 74 4.75 -3.86 1.91
N TRP A 75 4.97 -2.69 1.33
CA TRP A 75 6.16 -1.89 1.52
C TRP A 75 5.73 -0.48 1.95
N ILE A 76 6.52 0.20 2.78
CA ILE A 76 6.18 1.53 3.27
C ILE A 76 7.35 2.49 3.07
N ALA A 77 6.99 3.72 2.71
CA ALA A 77 7.88 4.86 2.69
C ALA A 77 7.32 5.99 3.55
N ARG A 78 8.22 6.80 4.10
CA ARG A 78 7.83 8.12 4.59
C ARG A 78 7.62 9.03 3.39
N GLY A 79 6.45 9.66 3.33
CA GLY A 79 6.17 10.75 2.42
C GLY A 79 6.72 12.07 2.95
N GLU A 80 6.16 13.18 2.49
CA GLU A 80 6.49 14.51 3.01
C GLU A 80 5.85 14.74 4.39
N GLY A 81 6.63 15.25 5.34
CA GLY A 81 6.17 15.49 6.72
C GLY A 81 5.85 14.20 7.47
N ASP A 82 4.66 14.14 8.09
CA ASP A 82 4.14 12.98 8.82
C ASP A 82 3.33 12.01 7.95
N ASP A 83 3.26 12.25 6.63
CA ASP A 83 2.53 11.38 5.73
C ASP A 83 3.28 10.07 5.47
N TRP A 84 2.51 9.00 5.34
CA TRP A 84 2.97 7.66 5.03
C TRP A 84 2.46 7.25 3.66
N GLU A 85 3.36 6.64 2.90
CA GLU A 85 3.04 5.97 1.66
C GLU A 85 3.16 4.47 1.86
N ILE A 86 2.08 3.75 1.59
CA ILE A 86 1.97 2.33 1.79
C ILE A 86 1.65 1.68 0.44
N TRP A 87 2.49 0.77 0.02
CA TRP A 87 2.37 0.04 -1.23
C TRP A 87 1.94 -1.39 -0.91
N PHE A 88 0.69 -1.74 -1.22
CA PHE A 88 0.21 -3.11 -1.12
C PHE A 88 0.31 -3.80 -2.47
N TYR A 89 0.83 -5.02 -2.47
CA TYR A 89 0.99 -5.83 -3.66
C TYR A 89 0.83 -7.32 -3.34
N ARG A 90 0.51 -8.15 -4.33
CA ARG A 90 0.41 -9.60 -4.17
C ARG A 90 1.71 -10.23 -4.69
N PRO A 91 2.59 -10.79 -3.83
CA PRO A 91 3.88 -11.30 -4.27
C PRO A 91 3.79 -12.35 -5.38
N GLY A 92 2.74 -13.17 -5.39
CA GLY A 92 2.51 -14.20 -6.42
C GLY A 92 2.33 -13.64 -7.84
N GLU A 93 1.99 -12.36 -7.98
CA GLU A 93 1.75 -11.73 -9.30
C GLU A 93 3.02 -11.13 -9.92
N PHE A 94 4.09 -10.97 -9.14
CA PHE A 94 5.36 -10.38 -9.57
C PHE A 94 6.55 -11.34 -9.47
N GLN A 95 6.32 -12.56 -8.99
CA GLN A 95 7.30 -13.63 -9.07
C GLN A 95 7.18 -14.29 -10.45
N PRO A 96 8.29 -14.51 -11.18
CA PRO A 96 8.24 -15.38 -12.35
C PRO A 96 7.77 -16.76 -11.89
N SER A 97 6.77 -17.31 -12.56
CA SER A 97 6.39 -18.71 -12.33
C SER A 97 7.63 -19.60 -12.53
N PRO A 98 7.85 -20.61 -11.67
CA PRO A 98 8.95 -21.56 -11.86
C PRO A 98 8.85 -22.34 -13.17
#